data_AF-A0A6V8KHM6-F1
#
_entry.id   AF-A0A6V8KHM6-F1
#
_cell.length_a   1.000
_cell.length_b   1.000
_cell.length_c   1.000
_cell.angle_alpha   90.00
_cell.angle_beta   90.00
_cell.angle_gamma   90.00
#
_symmetry.space_group_name_H-M   'P 1'
#
loop_
_entity.id
_entity.type
_entity.pdbx_description
1 polymer ?
#
loop_
_entity_poly.entity_id
_entity_poly.type
_entity_poly.pdbx_seq_one_letter_code
_entity_poly.pdbx_strand_id
1 'polypeptide(L)'
;MTNQQAVAWFEARLAFQTDVSDVQAALAAGDPGFTLVDTRDLAAWRQGHIPGAVHLPRAMIPVRGDRLLDRGRPVVTYCWGPGCDGATKAALELARRGTRSRR
;
A
#
# COMPACT_ATOMS: atom_id res chain seq x y z
N MET A 1 -6.25 -27.67 -13.57
CA MET A 1 -5.29 -26.85 -12.80
C MET A 1 -3.99 -27.62 -12.72
N THR A 2 -2.91 -27.08 -13.28
CA THR A 2 -1.56 -27.65 -13.17
C THR A 2 -0.77 -26.92 -12.09
N ASN A 3 0.30 -27.54 -11.58
CA ASN A 3 1.21 -26.87 -10.64
C ASN A 3 1.78 -25.58 -11.23
N GLN A 4 2.06 -25.54 -12.53
CA GLN A 4 2.54 -24.33 -13.21
C GLN A 4 1.50 -23.19 -13.21
N GLN A 5 0.21 -23.52 -13.38
CA GLN A 5 -0.87 -22.53 -13.25
C GLN A 5 -0.98 -21.99 -11.82
N ALA A 6 -0.79 -22.84 -10.82
CA ALA A 6 -0.78 -22.43 -9.42
C ALA A 6 0.39 -21.49 -9.12
N VAL A 7 1.61 -21.85 -9.53
CA VAL A 7 2.81 -21.02 -9.36
C VAL A 7 2.61 -19.63 -9.97
N ALA A 8 2.20 -19.56 -11.24
CA ALA A 8 1.98 -18.28 -11.91
C ALA A 8 0.92 -17.42 -11.21
N TRP A 9 -0.13 -18.04 -10.67
CA TRP A 9 -1.17 -17.32 -9.93
C TRP A 9 -0.64 -16.76 -8.60
N PHE A 10 0.09 -17.56 -7.82
CA PHE A 10 0.63 -17.13 -6.53
C PHE A 10 1.71 -16.07 -6.69
N GLU A 11 2.60 -16.19 -7.68
CA GLU A 11 3.62 -15.17 -7.99
C GLU A 11 2.97 -13.84 -8.37
N ALA A 12 1.98 -13.86 -9.27
CA ALA A 12 1.25 -12.66 -9.66
C ALA A 12 0.56 -12.01 -8.46
N ARG A 13 -0.04 -12.80 -7.57
CA ARG A 13 -0.68 -12.29 -6.35
C ARG A 13 0.33 -11.64 -5.40
N LEU A 14 1.45 -12.30 -5.13
CA LEU A 14 2.48 -11.83 -4.20
C LEU A 14 3.23 -10.60 -4.74
N ALA A 15 3.28 -10.40 -6.06
CA ALA A 15 3.87 -9.19 -6.64
C ALA A 15 3.14 -7.88 -6.23
N PHE A 16 1.84 -7.98 -5.91
CA PHE A 16 0.96 -6.83 -5.60
C PHE A 16 0.46 -6.78 -4.15
N GLN A 17 0.90 -7.71 -3.30
CA GLN A 17 0.49 -7.81 -1.90
C GLN A 17 1.73 -7.93 -1.01
N THR A 18 1.64 -7.42 0.21
CA THR A 18 2.63 -7.64 1.25
C THR A 18 1.90 -7.91 2.56
N ASP A 19 2.47 -8.75 3.42
CA ASP A 19 1.87 -9.02 4.72
C ASP A 19 2.44 -8.13 5.82
N VAL A 20 1.89 -8.29 7.03
CA VAL A 20 2.29 -7.48 8.19
C VAL A 20 3.72 -7.79 8.64
N SER A 21 4.18 -9.04 8.49
CA SER A 21 5.55 -9.43 8.86
C SER A 21 6.58 -8.76 7.96
N ASP A 22 6.37 -8.77 6.63
CA ASP A 22 7.26 -8.13 5.67
C ASP A 22 7.36 -6.62 5.92
N VAL A 23 6.21 -5.97 6.13
CA VAL A 23 6.15 -4.53 6.41
C VAL A 23 6.85 -4.22 7.73
N GLN A 24 6.60 -4.98 8.79
CA GLN A 24 7.22 -4.75 10.10
C GLN A 24 8.74 -4.95 10.04
N ALA A 25 9.22 -6.01 9.37
CA ALA A 25 10.64 -6.27 9.20
C ALA A 25 11.33 -5.14 8.42
N ALA A 26 10.70 -4.66 7.33
CA ALA A 26 11.22 -3.54 6.55
C ALA A 26 11.27 -2.23 7.35
N LEU A 27 10.23 -1.93 8.14
CA LEU A 27 10.22 -0.74 9.00
C LEU A 27 11.27 -0.82 10.11
N ALA A 28 11.49 -1.99 10.70
CA ALA A 28 12.50 -2.20 11.74
C ALA A 28 13.93 -2.01 11.22
N ALA A 29 14.17 -2.21 9.93
CA ALA A 29 15.47 -1.97 9.29
C ALA A 29 15.79 -0.48 9.05
N GLY A 30 14.84 0.44 9.27
CA GLY A 30 15.05 1.90 9.24
C GLY A 30 14.85 2.57 7.87
N ASP A 31 15.17 1.90 6.76
CA ASP A 31 14.74 2.31 5.41
C ASP A 31 13.98 1.17 4.73
N PRO A 32 12.64 1.16 4.79
CA PRO A 32 11.82 0.07 4.28
C PRO A 32 11.86 -0.06 2.74
N GLY A 33 12.45 0.90 2.02
CA GLY A 33 12.46 0.90 0.55
C GLY A 33 11.10 1.19 -0.09
N PHE A 34 10.07 1.53 0.69
CA PHE A 34 8.74 1.96 0.24
C PHE A 34 8.17 3.08 1.11
N THR A 35 7.13 3.76 0.61
CA THR A 35 6.32 4.68 1.41
C THR A 35 5.07 3.95 1.89
N LEU A 36 4.89 3.85 3.21
CA LEU A 36 3.68 3.29 3.81
C LEU A 36 2.58 4.35 3.83
N VAL A 37 1.38 4.03 3.34
CA VAL A 37 0.29 4.99 3.15
C VAL A 37 -0.98 4.52 3.84
N ASP A 38 -1.47 5.35 4.77
CA ASP A 38 -2.79 5.17 5.38
C ASP A 38 -3.85 5.80 4.50
N THR A 39 -4.78 4.98 4.03
CA THR A 39 -5.83 5.39 3.08
C THR A 39 -7.16 5.74 3.73
N ARG A 40 -7.23 5.63 5.07
CA ARG A 40 -8.44 5.90 5.87
C ARG A 40 -8.66 7.41 6.01
N ASP A 41 -9.83 7.77 6.51
CA ASP A 41 -10.18 9.17 6.77
C ASP A 41 -9.32 9.81 7.89
N LEU A 42 -9.53 11.11 8.10
CA LEU A 42 -8.78 11.89 9.09
C LEU A 42 -9.11 11.50 10.53
N ALA A 43 -10.33 11.03 10.82
CA ALA A 43 -10.72 10.63 12.17
C ALA A 43 -9.97 9.35 12.56
N ALA A 44 -9.94 8.36 11.67
CA ALA A 44 -9.19 7.12 11.84
C ALA A 44 -7.69 7.35 12.00
N TRP A 45 -7.12 8.24 11.15
CA TRP A 45 -5.71 8.62 11.25
C TRP A 45 -5.36 9.22 12.61
N ARG A 46 -6.20 10.13 13.12
CA ARG A 46 -6.01 10.79 14.41
C ARG A 46 -6.19 9.85 15.59
N GLN A 47 -7.03 8.83 15.46
CA GLN A 47 -7.21 7.79 16.48
C GLN A 47 -5.94 6.95 16.65
N GLY A 48 -5.19 6.72 15.57
CA GLY A 48 -3.93 5.99 15.58
C GLY A 48 -3.56 5.46 14.20
N HIS A 49 -2.27 5.42 13.92
CA HIS A 49 -1.71 4.98 12.64
C HIS A 49 -0.33 4.35 12.84
N ILE A 50 0.15 3.66 11.80
CA ILE A 50 1.48 3.03 11.84
C ILE A 50 2.54 4.14 11.81
N PRO A 51 3.52 4.14 12.73
CA PRO A 51 4.60 5.13 12.73
C PRO A 51 5.34 5.20 11.39
N GLY A 52 5.61 6.43 10.92
CA GLY A 52 6.27 6.67 9.62
C GLY A 52 5.33 6.59 8.41
N ALA A 53 4.06 6.23 8.57
CA ALA A 53 3.10 6.26 7.47
C ALA A 53 2.80 7.70 7.01
N VAL A 54 2.39 7.84 5.74
CA VAL A 54 1.86 9.06 5.16
C VAL A 54 0.33 8.98 5.13
N HIS A 55 -0.36 9.98 5.66
CA HIS A 55 -1.82 10.08 5.53
C HIS A 55 -2.23 10.55 4.14
N LEU A 56 -2.85 9.67 3.37
CA LEU A 56 -3.40 10.00 2.06
C LEU A 56 -4.71 9.23 1.84
N PRO A 57 -5.85 9.81 2.27
CA PRO A 57 -7.16 9.23 1.97
C PRO A 57 -7.33 8.99 0.48
N ARG A 58 -7.94 7.87 0.09
CA ARG A 58 -8.08 7.47 -1.33
C ARG A 58 -8.62 8.60 -2.21
N ALA A 59 -9.65 9.32 -1.75
CA ALA A 59 -10.27 10.41 -2.49
C ALA A 59 -9.32 11.59 -2.77
N MET A 60 -8.24 11.71 -2.00
CA MET A 60 -7.24 12.77 -2.12
C MET A 60 -6.03 12.36 -2.96
N ILE A 61 -5.89 11.09 -3.35
CA ILE A 61 -4.81 10.62 -4.23
C ILE A 61 -4.69 11.47 -5.51
N PRO A 62 -5.79 11.81 -6.22
CA PRO A 62 -5.71 12.64 -7.43
C PRO A 62 -5.13 14.03 -7.22
N VAL A 63 -5.29 14.59 -6.01
CA VAL A 63 -4.99 16.00 -5.72
C VAL A 63 -3.65 16.13 -4.99
N ARG A 64 -3.33 15.17 -4.12
CA ARG A 64 -2.19 15.25 -3.19
C ARG A 64 -1.12 14.20 -3.43
N GLY A 65 -1.41 13.15 -4.22
CA GLY A 65 -0.50 12.02 -4.43
C GLY A 65 0.86 12.47 -4.95
N ASP A 66 0.90 13.23 -6.03
CA ASP A 66 2.15 13.69 -6.66
C ASP A 66 3.00 14.61 -5.77
N ARG A 67 2.37 15.27 -4.79
CA ARG A 67 3.07 16.13 -3.83
C ARG A 67 3.61 15.36 -2.64
N LEU A 68 2.90 14.32 -2.22
CA LEU A 68 3.20 13.58 -0.99
C LEU A 68 4.02 12.32 -1.22
N LEU A 69 4.07 11.81 -2.45
CA LEU A 69 4.71 10.55 -2.79
C LEU A 69 5.85 10.78 -3.77
N ASP A 70 7.02 10.22 -3.44
CA ASP A 70 8.13 10.10 -4.38
C ASP A 70 7.82 9.00 -5.41
N ARG A 71 7.70 9.38 -6.69
CA ARG A 71 7.44 8.44 -7.80
C ARG A 71 8.58 7.43 -8.03
N GLY A 72 9.78 7.71 -7.53
CA GLY A 72 10.90 6.77 -7.55
C GLY A 72 10.73 5.60 -6.58
N ARG A 73 9.91 5.77 -5.54
CA ARG A 73 9.72 4.79 -4.46
C ARG A 73 8.39 4.04 -4.60
N PRO A 74 8.37 2.71 -4.41
CA PRO A 74 7.12 1.96 -4.28
C PRO A 74 6.27 2.45 -3.10
N VAL A 75 4.96 2.24 -3.21
CA VAL A 75 3.99 2.56 -2.16
C VAL A 75 3.34 1.28 -1.63
N VAL A 76 3.19 1.17 -0.32
CA VAL A 76 2.37 0.14 0.33
C VAL A 76 1.16 0.83 0.97
N THR A 77 -0.05 0.52 0.51
CA THR A 77 -1.28 1.10 1.05
C THR A 77 -1.92 0.20 2.09
N TYR A 78 -2.43 0.75 3.19
CA TYR A 78 -3.24 -0.01 4.14
C TYR A 78 -4.60 0.66 4.45
N CYS A 79 -5.52 -0.13 4.96
CA CYS A 79 -6.84 0.28 5.47
C CYS A 79 -7.09 -0.41 6.83
N TRP A 80 -8.33 -0.47 7.31
CA TRP A 80 -8.74 -1.07 8.57
C TRP A 80 -8.38 -2.55 8.74
N GLY A 81 -8.42 -3.33 7.66
CA GLY A 81 -8.18 -4.77 7.74
C GLY A 81 -8.82 -5.54 6.59
N PRO A 82 -8.93 -6.88 6.70
CA PRO A 82 -9.35 -7.77 5.61
C PRO A 82 -10.72 -7.46 4.99
N GLY A 83 -11.66 -6.92 5.78
CA GLY A 83 -12.99 -6.52 5.30
C GLY A 83 -13.05 -5.18 4.55
N CYS A 84 -11.92 -4.48 4.39
CA CYS A 84 -11.84 -3.20 3.71
C CYS A 84 -11.19 -3.32 2.32
N ASP A 85 -11.88 -2.86 1.28
CA ASP A 85 -11.32 -2.71 -0.08
C ASP A 85 -10.48 -1.43 -0.28
N GLY A 86 -10.41 -0.57 0.73
CA GLY A 86 -9.81 0.77 0.65
C GLY A 86 -8.36 0.74 0.17
N ALA A 87 -7.55 -0.18 0.72
CA ALA A 87 -6.15 -0.38 0.31
C ALA A 87 -6.06 -0.81 -1.15
N THR A 88 -6.82 -1.83 -1.58
CA THR A 88 -6.85 -2.28 -2.98
C THR A 88 -7.24 -1.16 -3.93
N LYS A 89 -8.30 -0.41 -3.60
CA LYS A 89 -8.79 0.69 -4.43
C LYS A 89 -7.78 1.84 -4.50
N ALA A 90 -7.06 2.11 -3.41
CA ALA A 90 -5.99 3.11 -3.40
C ALA A 90 -4.77 2.69 -4.22
N ALA A 91 -4.30 1.46 -4.07
CA ALA A 91 -3.23 0.90 -4.89
C ALA A 91 -3.58 0.96 -6.38
N LEU A 92 -4.82 0.63 -6.76
CA LEU A 92 -5.28 0.76 -8.15
C LEU A 92 -5.21 2.21 -8.65
N GLU A 93 -5.67 3.18 -7.87
CA GLU A 93 -5.62 4.60 -8.25
C GLU A 93 -4.18 5.12 -8.37
N LEU A 94 -3.26 4.64 -7.54
CA LEU A 94 -1.82 4.95 -7.63
C LEU A 94 -1.19 4.31 -8.87
N ALA A 95 -1.50 3.05 -9.15
CA ALA A 95 -1.02 2.32 -10.32
C ALA A 95 -1.46 2.98 -11.63
N ARG A 96 -2.73 3.43 -11.71
CA ARG A 96 -3.26 4.22 -12.84
C ARG A 96 -2.48 5.52 -13.10
N ARG A 97 -1.76 6.02 -12.10
CA ARG A 97 -0.94 7.24 -12.16
C ARG A 97 0.55 6.93 -12.32
N GLY A 98 0.91 5.67 -12.59
CA GLY A 98 2.29 5.24 -12.80
C GLY A 98 3.10 5.03 -11.52
N THR A 99 2.48 5.04 -10.34
CA THR A 99 3.16 4.71 -9.08
C THR A 99 3.18 3.20 -8.88
N ARG A 100 4.35 2.62 -8.61
CA ARG A 100 4.45 1.21 -8.21
C ARG A 100 3.79 1.03 -6.84
N SER A 101 2.79 0.17 -6.73
CA SER A 101 2.01 0.03 -5.48
C SER A 101 1.70 -1.42 -5.12
N ARG A 102 1.66 -1.70 -3.81
CA ARG A 102 1.18 -2.94 -3.19
C ARG A 102 0.14 -2.62 -2.10
N ARG A 103 -0.66 -3.61 -1.71
CA ARG A 103 -1.60 -3.53 -0.57
C ARG A 103 -1.26 -4.50 0.55
#